data_AF-A0A6L3F021-F1
#
_entry.id   AF-A0A6L3F021-F1
#
_cell.length_a   1.000
_cell.length_b   1.000
_cell.length_c   1.000
_cell.angle_alpha   90.00
_cell.angle_beta   90.00
_cell.angle_gamma   90.00
#
_symmetry.space_group_name_H-M   'P 1'
#
loop_
_entity.id
_entity.type
_entity.pdbx_description
1 polymer ?
#
loop_
_entity_poly.entity_id
_entity_poly.type
_entity_poly.pdbx_seq_one_letter_code
_entity_poly.pdbx_strand_id
1 'polypeptide(L)'
;MKSKLLGFGSFFFPAFIVFIIITVMLMPMYVDMEGEIPVPLRPYVVGSLILLFLSVIGLWFFIIYDIVHAVRNPNLSTKTKICWICAIWFLNIFVIPIYWTKHLRQVSLR
;
A
#
# COMPACT_ATOMS: atom_id res chain seq x y z
N MET A 1 -10.38 -18.48 1.32
CA MET A 1 -9.76 -17.82 0.13
C MET A 1 -9.69 -16.30 0.24
N LYS A 2 -10.77 -15.59 0.60
CA LYS A 2 -10.83 -14.11 0.65
C LYS A 2 -9.73 -13.45 1.52
N SER A 3 -9.38 -14.04 2.67
CA SER A 3 -8.34 -13.49 3.56
C SER A 3 -6.91 -13.57 2.99
N LYS A 4 -6.59 -14.61 2.20
CA LYS A 4 -5.26 -14.75 1.57
C LYS A 4 -5.05 -13.69 0.47
N LEU A 5 -6.10 -13.42 -0.30
CA LEU A 5 -6.11 -12.35 -1.32
C LEU A 5 -5.99 -10.96 -0.71
N LEU A 6 -6.74 -10.69 0.37
CA LEU A 6 -6.60 -9.44 1.13
C LEU A 6 -5.20 -9.30 1.69
N GLY A 7 -4.64 -10.34 2.32
CA GLY A 7 -3.27 -10.29 2.85
C GLY A 7 -2.23 -10.06 1.77
N PHE A 8 -2.33 -10.76 0.65
CA PHE A 8 -1.43 -10.53 -0.48
C PHE A 8 -1.49 -9.07 -0.96
N GLY A 9 -2.69 -8.52 -1.15
CA GLY A 9 -2.86 -7.12 -1.54
C GLY A 9 -2.32 -6.13 -0.50
N SER A 10 -2.58 -6.37 0.79
CA SER A 10 -2.10 -5.52 1.90
C SER A 10 -0.58 -5.41 1.96
N PHE A 11 0.17 -6.40 1.46
CA PHE A 11 1.63 -6.36 1.37
C PHE A 11 2.13 -5.93 -0.01
N PHE A 12 1.52 -6.43 -1.08
CA PHE A 12 1.96 -6.21 -2.45
C PHE A 12 1.86 -4.74 -2.85
N PHE A 13 0.72 -4.08 -2.60
CA PHE A 13 0.53 -2.68 -2.99
C PHE A 13 1.50 -1.73 -2.27
N PRO A 14 1.69 -1.80 -0.94
CA PRO A 14 2.71 -1.00 -0.27
C PRO A 14 4.14 -1.29 -0.74
N ALA A 15 4.51 -2.57 -0.88
CA ALA A 15 5.86 -2.96 -1.30
C ALA A 15 6.17 -2.43 -2.70
N PHE A 16 5.19 -2.51 -3.61
CA PHE A 16 5.35 -2.02 -4.97
C PHE A 16 5.47 -0.49 -5.04
N ILE A 17 4.70 0.25 -4.23
CA ILE A 17 4.85 1.72 -4.10
C ILE A 17 6.26 2.06 -3.60
N VAL A 18 6.74 1.39 -2.56
CA VAL A 18 8.09 1.59 -2.02
C VAL A 18 9.15 1.28 -3.08
N PHE A 19 9.00 0.18 -3.82
CA PHE A 19 9.90 -0.18 -4.91
C PHE A 19 9.98 0.89 -6.00
N ILE A 20 8.83 1.47 -6.40
CA ILE A 20 8.80 2.57 -7.36
C ILE A 20 9.48 3.81 -6.81
N ILE A 21 9.22 4.18 -5.55
CA ILE A 21 9.89 5.33 -4.89
C ILE A 21 11.40 5.15 -4.92
N ILE A 22 11.90 3.97 -4.53
CA ILE A 22 13.34 3.66 -4.57
C ILE A 22 13.88 3.76 -6.00
N THR A 23 13.17 3.18 -6.97
CA THR A 23 13.59 3.21 -8.38
C THR A 23 13.70 4.65 -8.90
N VAL A 24 12.72 5.50 -8.60
CA VAL A 24 12.74 6.92 -8.98
C VAL A 24 13.87 7.67 -8.27
N MET A 25 14.11 7.41 -6.98
CA MET A 25 15.21 8.03 -6.23
C MET A 25 16.60 7.63 -6.75
N LEU A 26 16.74 6.43 -7.30
CA LEU A 26 18.00 5.95 -7.86
C LEU A 26 18.20 6.36 -9.32
N MET A 27 17.14 6.76 -10.04
CA MET A 27 17.21 7.13 -11.46
C MET A 27 18.26 8.22 -11.77
N PRO A 28 18.44 9.28 -10.94
CA PRO A 28 19.48 10.29 -11.16
C PRO A 28 20.91 9.76 -11.13
N MET A 29 21.15 8.57 -10.56
CA MET A 29 22.47 7.95 -10.57
C MET A 29 22.83 7.30 -11.92
N TYR A 30 21.83 7.09 -12.80
CA TYR A 30 21.98 6.33 -14.03
C TYR A 30 21.55 7.10 -15.29
N VAL A 31 20.96 8.29 -15.14
CA VAL A 31 20.43 9.10 -16.24
C VAL A 31 20.79 10.56 -15.98
N ASP A 32 21.37 11.23 -16.98
CA ASP A 32 21.55 12.70 -16.95
C ASP A 32 20.18 13.35 -16.81
N MET A 33 19.99 14.11 -15.73
CA MET A 33 18.70 14.73 -15.34
C MET A 33 18.14 15.70 -16.40
N GLU A 34 18.97 16.13 -17.36
CA GLU A 34 18.59 17.05 -18.44
C GLU A 34 18.26 16.33 -19.76
N GLY A 35 18.44 15.01 -19.83
CA GLY A 35 18.18 14.21 -21.03
C GLY A 35 16.71 13.79 -21.18
N GLU A 36 16.22 13.73 -22.41
CA GLU A 36 14.96 13.05 -22.70
C GLU A 36 15.06 11.55 -22.37
N ILE A 37 13.98 10.97 -21.85
CA ILE A 37 13.89 9.51 -21.64
C ILE A 37 14.08 8.80 -23.00
N PRO A 38 15.07 7.88 -23.12
CA PRO A 38 15.32 7.14 -24.35
C PRO A 38 14.05 6.46 -24.86
N VAL A 39 13.78 6.54 -26.16
CA VAL A 39 12.58 5.96 -26.81
C VAL A 39 12.31 4.49 -26.39
N PRO A 40 13.33 3.61 -26.30
CA PRO A 40 13.11 2.22 -25.86
C PRO A 40 12.62 2.09 -24.42
N LEU A 41 12.91 3.06 -23.55
CA LEU A 41 12.55 3.05 -22.13
C LEU A 41 11.17 3.66 -21.85
N ARG A 42 10.66 4.50 -22.76
CA ARG A 42 9.34 5.16 -22.64
C ARG A 42 8.18 4.19 -22.30
N PRO A 43 7.99 3.04 -22.98
CA PRO A 43 6.88 2.14 -22.65
C PRO A 43 6.98 1.56 -21.23
N TYR A 44 8.19 1.30 -20.72
CA TYR A 44 8.39 0.81 -19.36
C TYR A 44 8.07 1.88 -18.31
N VAL A 45 8.45 3.13 -18.57
CA VAL A 45 8.11 4.27 -17.71
C VAL A 45 6.61 4.48 -17.67
N VAL A 46 5.94 4.51 -18.84
CA VAL A 46 4.48 4.64 -18.93
C VAL A 46 3.78 3.48 -18.21
N GLY A 47 4.21 2.24 -18.42
CA GLY A 47 3.68 1.08 -17.72
C GLY A 47 3.85 1.17 -16.20
N SER A 48 5.01 1.63 -15.73
CA SER A 48 5.29 1.83 -14.30
C SER A 48 4.39 2.90 -13.68
N LEU A 49 4.11 4.00 -14.40
CA LEU A 49 3.17 5.03 -13.95
C LEU A 49 1.73 4.51 -13.86
N ILE A 50 1.29 3.71 -14.84
CA ILE A 50 -0.04 3.07 -14.80
C ILE A 50 -0.13 2.12 -13.61
N LEU A 51 0.89 1.29 -13.38
CA LEU A 51 0.93 0.37 -12.25
C LEU A 51 1.01 1.10 -10.91
N LEU A 52 1.73 2.22 -10.82
CA LEU A 52 1.73 3.09 -9.65
C LEU A 52 0.33 3.60 -9.35
N PHE A 53 -0.37 4.12 -10.37
CA PHE A 53 -1.72 4.64 -10.23
C PHE A 53 -2.69 3.55 -9.76
N LEU A 54 -2.64 2.36 -10.36
CA LEU A 54 -3.43 1.20 -9.92
C LEU A 54 -3.09 0.79 -8.48
N SER A 55 -1.82 0.89 -8.08
CA SER A 55 -1.38 0.55 -6.73
C SER A 55 -1.88 1.53 -5.69
N VAL A 56 -1.89 2.83 -6.02
CA VAL A 56 -2.48 3.88 -5.17
C VAL A 56 -3.98 3.67 -5.02
N ILE A 57 -4.71 3.36 -6.10
CA ILE A 57 -6.14 3.02 -6.03
C ILE A 57 -6.38 1.79 -5.16
N GLY A 58 -5.60 0.73 -5.35
CA GLY A 58 -5.65 -0.48 -4.54
C GLY A 58 -5.43 -0.17 -3.06
N LEU A 59 -4.43 0.65 -2.74
CA LEU A 59 -4.13 1.09 -1.39
C LEU A 59 -5.31 1.83 -0.75
N TRP A 60 -5.98 2.73 -1.48
CA TRP A 60 -7.18 3.44 -1.00
C TRP A 60 -8.31 2.49 -0.61
N PHE A 61 -8.52 1.43 -1.38
CA PHE A 61 -9.50 0.41 -1.03
C PHE A 61 -9.15 -0.27 0.31
N PHE A 62 -7.88 -0.61 0.54
CA PHE A 62 -7.42 -1.20 1.81
C PHE A 62 -7.55 -0.23 2.99
N ILE A 63 -7.23 1.05 2.80
CA ILE A 63 -7.39 2.09 3.84
C ILE A 63 -8.85 2.13 4.32
N ILE A 64 -9.79 2.23 3.38
CA ILE A 64 -11.22 2.30 3.71
C ILE A 64 -11.66 1.01 4.40
N TYR A 65 -11.27 -0.14 3.86
CA TYR A 65 -11.61 -1.45 4.43
C TYR A 65 -11.09 -1.59 5.88
N ASP A 66 -9.83 -1.24 6.13
CA ASP A 66 -9.19 -1.37 7.44
C ASP A 66 -9.81 -0.41 8.47
N ILE A 67 -10.15 0.82 8.07
CA ILE A 67 -10.85 1.80 8.90
C ILE A 67 -12.25 1.28 9.26
N VAL A 68 -13.02 0.81 8.30
CA VAL A 68 -14.36 0.24 8.54
C VAL A 68 -14.26 -0.96 9.49
N HIS A 69 -13.26 -1.82 9.28
CA HIS A 69 -13.00 -2.94 10.18
C HIS A 69 -12.62 -2.46 11.59
N ALA A 70 -11.77 -1.44 11.72
CA ALA A 70 -11.35 -0.90 13.01
C ALA A 70 -12.55 -0.36 13.81
N VAL A 71 -13.42 0.38 13.14
CA VAL A 71 -14.66 0.93 13.74
C VAL A 71 -15.59 -0.20 14.19
N ARG A 72 -15.78 -1.22 13.35
CA ARG A 72 -16.73 -2.32 13.61
C ARG A 72 -16.21 -3.40 14.55
N ASN A 73 -14.91 -3.45 14.83
CA ASN A 73 -14.35 -4.48 15.70
C ASN A 73 -14.77 -4.23 17.17
N PRO A 74 -15.57 -5.12 17.79
CA PRO A 74 -16.02 -4.94 19.17
C PRO A 74 -14.88 -5.18 20.18
N ASN A 75 -13.81 -5.86 19.78
CA ASN A 75 -12.69 -6.21 20.67
C ASN A 75 -11.70 -5.05 20.86
N LEU A 76 -11.87 -3.94 20.14
CA LEU A 76 -11.00 -2.77 20.26
C LEU A 76 -11.64 -1.70 21.14
N SER A 77 -10.88 -1.17 22.10
CA SER A 77 -11.30 0.00 22.86
C SER A 77 -11.42 1.23 21.97
N THR A 78 -12.27 2.20 22.34
CA THR A 78 -12.47 3.44 21.56
C THR A 78 -11.15 4.19 21.30
N LYS A 79 -10.26 4.25 22.29
CA LYS A 79 -8.92 4.86 22.15
C LYS A 79 -8.07 4.12 21.13
N THR A 80 -8.08 2.79 21.19
CA THR A 80 -7.34 1.93 20.25
C THR A 80 -7.87 2.07 18.83
N LYS A 81 -9.19 2.20 18.65
CA LYS A 81 -9.80 2.46 17.33
C LYS A 81 -9.32 3.76 16.72
N ILE A 82 -9.37 4.85 17.47
CA ILE A 82 -8.91 6.17 17.01
C ILE A 82 -7.43 6.11 16.62
N CYS A 83 -6.59 5.50 17.47
CA CYS A 83 -5.16 5.34 17.17
C CYS A 83 -4.92 4.57 15.86
N TRP A 84 -5.62 3.46 15.62
CA TRP A 84 -5.49 2.72 14.37
C TRP A 84 -6.01 3.50 13.16
N ILE A 85 -7.14 4.19 13.28
CA ILE A 85 -7.69 4.99 12.17
C ILE A 85 -6.71 6.10 11.79
N CYS A 86 -6.16 6.83 12.77
CA CYS A 86 -5.13 7.83 12.53
C CYS A 86 -3.87 7.19 11.91
N ALA A 87 -3.38 6.08 12.47
CA ALA A 87 -2.19 5.40 11.97
C ALA A 87 -2.37 4.89 10.54
N ILE A 88 -3.53 4.31 10.21
CA ILE A 88 -3.87 3.87 8.86
C ILE A 88 -3.88 5.09 7.94
N TRP A 89 -4.61 6.16 8.30
CA TRP A 89 -4.77 7.34 7.45
C TRP A 89 -3.48 8.09 7.13
N PHE A 90 -2.56 8.20 8.11
CA PHE A 90 -1.33 8.98 7.94
C PHE A 90 -0.13 8.15 7.46
N LEU A 91 -0.01 6.90 7.93
CA LEU A 91 1.17 6.07 7.65
C LEU A 91 0.89 4.98 6.61
N ASN A 92 -0.37 4.80 6.17
CA ASN A 92 -0.87 3.98 5.07
C ASN A 92 0.00 2.76 4.74
N ILE A 93 0.96 2.94 3.83
CA ILE A 93 1.90 1.91 3.32
C ILE A 93 2.62 1.13 4.42
N PHE A 94 2.90 1.72 5.58
CA PHE A 94 3.56 1.03 6.69
C PHE A 94 2.59 0.33 7.64
N VAL A 95 1.40 0.91 7.83
CA VAL A 95 0.48 0.47 8.88
C VAL A 95 -0.50 -0.59 8.38
N ILE A 96 -0.89 -0.56 7.10
CA ILE A 96 -1.81 -1.53 6.50
C ILE A 96 -1.30 -2.99 6.65
N PRO A 97 -0.03 -3.33 6.34
CA PRO A 97 0.47 -4.68 6.54
C PRO A 97 0.42 -5.13 8.01
N ILE A 98 0.80 -4.22 8.92
CA ILE A 98 0.82 -4.48 10.37
C ILE A 98 -0.61 -4.71 10.88
N TYR A 99 -1.54 -3.84 10.50
CA TYR A 99 -2.94 -3.95 10.89
C TYR A 99 -3.57 -5.27 10.42
N TRP A 100 -3.28 -5.67 9.17
CA TRP A 100 -3.73 -6.95 8.63
C TRP A 100 -3.23 -8.13 9.46
N THR A 101 -1.92 -8.17 9.77
CA THR A 101 -1.35 -9.29 10.55
C THR A 101 -1.93 -9.39 11.95
N LYS A 102 -2.25 -8.26 12.58
CA LYS A 102 -2.69 -8.20 13.98
C LYS A 102 -4.18 -8.49 14.14
N HIS A 103 -5.02 -7.97 13.25
CA HIS A 103 -6.47 -7.97 13.44
C HIS A 103 -7.25 -8.75 12.37
N LEU A 104 -6.80 -8.75 11.12
CA LEU A 104 -7.54 -9.38 10.01
C LEU A 104 -7.15 -10.85 9.79
N ARG A 105 -5.88 -11.20 10.02
CA ARG A 105 -5.41 -12.59 9.92
C ARG A 105 -6.01 -13.48 11.00
N GLN A 106 -6.22 -12.96 12.21
CA GLN A 106 -6.78 -13.73 13.32
C GLN A 106 -8.26 -14.07 13.13
N VAL A 107 -9.01 -13.17 12.47
CA VAL A 107 -10.42 -13.39 12.13
C VAL A 107 -10.59 -14.46 11.05
N SER A 108 -9.58 -14.71 10.20
CA SER A 108 -9.70 -15.71 9.13
C SER A 108 -9.25 -17.12 9.49
N LEU A 109 -8.66 -17.30 10.68
CA LEU A 109 -8.23 -18.59 11.22
C LEU A 109 -9.24 -19.17 12.24
N ARG A 110 -10.27 -18.40 12.61
CA ARG A 110 -11.46 -18.89 13.32
C ARG A 110 -12.57 -19.15 12.31
#